data_AF-A0A821IDX4-F1
#
_entry.id   AF-A0A821IDX4-F1
#
_cell.length_a   1.000
_cell.length_b   1.000
_cell.length_c   1.000
_cell.angle_alpha   90.00
_cell.angle_beta   90.00
_cell.angle_gamma   90.00
#
_symmetry.space_group_name_H-M   'P 1'
#
loop_
_entity.id
_entity.type
_entity.pdbx_description
1 polymer ?
#
loop_
_entity_poly.entity_id
_entity_poly.type
_entity_poly.pdbx_seq_one_letter_code
_entity_poly.pdbx_strand_id
1 'polypeptide(L)'
;SWQSSWETMTGGALVGNGEFSLRSRSKTLTLIKIKPYNISTYEDLYFAKYMPLVGGRVAPLEIAQKFSFEGHHYVNSMAIHKPFGANYDRICQFCPEANLISPFCRSQPSPYPFTT
;
A
#
# COMPACT_ATOMS: atom_id res chain seq x y z
N SER A 1 -0.58 -11.27 -17.62
CA SER A 1 -0.77 -10.05 -16.81
C SER A 1 -0.63 -10.44 -15.35
N TRP A 2 0.35 -9.88 -14.63
CA TRP A 2 0.51 -10.15 -13.20
C TRP A 2 -0.39 -9.18 -12.43
N GLN A 3 -1.55 -9.65 -11.97
CA GLN A 3 -2.28 -8.95 -10.90
C GLN A 3 -1.44 -9.12 -9.64
N SER A 4 -0.87 -8.02 -9.15
CA SER A 4 -0.18 -8.03 -7.88
C SER A 4 -1.19 -8.35 -6.77
N SER A 5 -0.75 -8.94 -5.64
CA SER A 5 -1.60 -9.22 -4.47
C SER A 5 -2.20 -7.97 -3.80
N TRP A 6 -2.11 -6.80 -4.43
CA TRP A 6 -2.47 -5.47 -3.92
C TRP A 6 -3.60 -4.82 -4.72
N GLU A 7 -3.90 -5.39 -5.89
CA GLU A 7 -4.91 -4.88 -6.79
C GLU A 7 -6.14 -5.78 -6.72
N THR A 8 -7.30 -5.16 -6.57
CA THR A 8 -8.56 -5.87 -6.72
C THR A 8 -9.47 -5.14 -7.69
N MET A 9 -10.30 -5.90 -8.39
CA MET A 9 -11.30 -5.34 -9.29
C MET A 9 -12.57 -5.05 -8.51
N THR A 10 -12.96 -3.78 -8.47
CA THR A 10 -14.19 -3.33 -7.81
C THR A 10 -15.01 -2.50 -8.79
N GLY A 11 -16.19 -3.01 -9.17
CA GLY A 11 -17.08 -2.31 -10.11
C GLY A 11 -16.46 -2.04 -11.49
N GLY A 12 -15.52 -2.88 -11.94
CA GLY A 12 -14.83 -2.70 -13.23
C GLY A 12 -13.56 -1.84 -13.19
N ALA A 13 -13.19 -1.28 -12.04
CA ALA A 13 -11.95 -0.51 -11.86
C ALA A 13 -10.94 -1.25 -10.97
N LEU A 14 -9.65 -1.06 -11.27
CA LEU A 14 -8.56 -1.46 -10.39
C LEU A 14 -8.52 -0.53 -9.18
N VAL A 15 -8.65 -1.11 -7.99
CA VAL A 15 -8.49 -0.39 -6.72
C VAL A 15 -7.33 -0.99 -5.96
N GLY A 16 -6.54 -0.13 -5.31
CA GLY A 16 -5.42 -0.53 -4.46
C GLY A 16 -5.82 -0.47 -2.99
N ASN A 17 -5.29 -1.40 -2.20
CA ASN A 17 -5.37 -1.32 -0.73
C ASN A 17 -4.45 -0.23 -0.16
N GLY A 18 -3.34 0.10 -0.85
CA GLY A 18 -2.36 1.15 -0.47
C GLY A 18 -1.83 1.02 0.97
N GLU A 19 -2.16 -0.09 1.64
CA GLU A 19 -2.02 -0.41 3.06
C GLU A 19 -2.54 0.63 4.07
N PHE A 20 -2.99 1.77 3.58
CA PHE A 20 -3.58 2.85 4.36
C PHE A 20 -5.08 2.92 4.08
N SER A 21 -5.86 2.26 4.95
CA SER A 21 -7.32 2.23 4.84
C SER A 21 -7.97 2.90 6.05
N LEU A 22 -8.33 4.18 5.90
CA LEU A 22 -9.20 4.87 6.86
C LEU A 22 -10.63 4.39 6.66
N ARG A 23 -11.13 3.61 7.63
CA ARG A 23 -12.43 2.95 7.53
C ARG A 23 -13.40 3.46 8.58
N SER A 24 -14.60 3.79 8.14
CA SER A 24 -15.68 4.13 9.07
C SER A 24 -16.15 2.88 9.80
N ARG A 25 -16.05 2.87 11.14
CA ARG A 25 -16.49 1.77 12.00
C ARG A 25 -17.92 1.32 11.69
N SER A 26 -18.84 2.27 11.47
CA SER A 26 -20.23 1.95 11.17
C SER A 26 -20.36 1.15 9.87
N LYS A 27 -19.65 1.54 8.81
CA LYS A 27 -19.64 0.82 7.52
C LYS A 27 -19.00 -0.55 7.63
N THR A 28 -17.88 -0.66 8.35
CA THR A 28 -17.24 -1.95 8.64
C THR A 28 -18.19 -2.92 9.32
N LEU A 29 -18.91 -2.48 10.36
CA LEU A 29 -19.87 -3.33 11.06
C LEU A 29 -21.05 -3.73 10.18
N THR A 30 -21.59 -2.80 9.38
CA THR A 30 -22.65 -3.11 8.41
C THR A 30 -22.18 -4.14 7.39
N LEU A 31 -20.96 -3.99 6.87
CA LEU A 31 -20.41 -4.90 5.87
C LEU A 31 -20.23 -6.31 6.44
N ILE A 32 -19.61 -6.43 7.61
CA ILE A 32 -19.38 -7.74 8.26
C ILE A 32 -20.70 -8.48 8.54
N LYS A 33 -21.79 -7.76 8.82
CA LYS A 33 -23.12 -8.35 9.00
C LYS A 33 -23.71 -8.93 7.71
N ILE A 34 -23.56 -8.24 6.57
CA ILE A 34 -24.13 -8.68 5.29
C ILE A 34 -23.23 -9.65 4.53
N LYS A 35 -21.92 -9.58 4.79
CA LYS A 35 -20.90 -10.41 4.19
C LYS A 35 -19.87 -10.70 5.26
N PRO A 36 -19.93 -11.84 5.95
CA PRO A 36 -18.92 -12.17 6.96
C PRO A 36 -17.52 -12.23 6.35
N TYR A 37 -16.53 -11.78 7.11
CA TYR A 37 -15.13 -11.87 6.71
C TYR A 37 -14.67 -13.33 6.67
N ASN A 38 -13.93 -13.69 5.62
CA ASN A 38 -13.28 -14.99 5.50
C ASN A 38 -11.76 -14.78 5.52
N ILE A 39 -11.06 -15.50 6.40
CA ILE A 39 -9.61 -15.40 6.61
C ILE A 39 -8.78 -15.80 5.38
N SER A 40 -9.41 -16.41 4.36
CA SER A 40 -8.75 -16.77 3.10
C SER A 40 -8.35 -15.57 2.22
N THR A 41 -8.85 -14.37 2.51
CA THR A 41 -8.50 -13.12 1.80
C THR A 41 -7.80 -12.18 2.77
N TYR A 42 -6.75 -11.48 2.32
CA TYR A 42 -6.15 -10.42 3.13
C TYR A 42 -7.20 -9.36 3.51
N GLU A 43 -7.13 -8.91 4.76
CA GLU A 43 -8.12 -8.04 5.40
C GLU A 43 -8.38 -6.79 4.56
N ASP A 44 -7.31 -6.11 4.18
CA ASP A 44 -7.31 -4.88 3.41
C ASP A 44 -7.94 -5.04 2.00
N LEU A 45 -7.62 -6.11 1.27
CA LEU A 45 -8.23 -6.45 -0.01
C LEU A 45 -9.71 -6.78 0.15
N TYR A 46 -10.07 -7.49 1.22
CA TYR A 46 -11.45 -7.83 1.50
C TYR A 46 -12.29 -6.55 1.66
N PHE A 47 -11.82 -5.58 2.44
CA PHE A 47 -12.54 -4.32 2.56
C PHE A 47 -12.48 -3.50 1.28
N ALA A 48 -11.33 -3.39 0.60
CA ALA A 48 -11.26 -2.67 -0.68
C ALA A 48 -12.27 -3.21 -1.71
N LYS A 49 -12.47 -4.53 -1.75
CA LYS A 49 -13.41 -5.17 -2.67
C LYS A 49 -14.89 -4.94 -2.32
N TYR A 50 -15.25 -4.99 -1.04
CA TYR A 50 -16.65 -5.04 -0.63
C TYR A 50 -17.18 -3.78 0.04
N MET A 51 -16.32 -2.83 0.39
CA MET A 51 -16.71 -1.55 0.99
C MET A 51 -17.75 -0.77 0.17
N PRO A 52 -17.73 -0.80 -1.19
CA PRO A 52 -18.79 -0.15 -1.97
C PRO A 52 -20.18 -0.74 -1.78
N LEU A 53 -20.32 -2.00 -1.34
CA LEU A 53 -21.62 -2.62 -1.07
C LEU A 53 -22.39 -1.93 0.06
N VAL A 54 -21.67 -1.26 0.96
CA VAL A 54 -22.25 -0.49 2.07
C VAL A 54 -22.10 1.03 1.85
N GLY A 55 -21.96 1.43 0.57
CA GLY A 55 -21.78 2.82 0.16
C GLY A 55 -20.49 3.45 0.66
N GLY A 56 -19.49 2.66 1.03
CA GLY A 56 -18.15 3.17 1.34
C GLY A 56 -17.35 3.45 0.08
N ARG A 57 -16.40 4.38 0.18
CA ARG A 57 -15.54 4.78 -0.93
C ARG A 57 -14.19 4.08 -0.80
N VAL A 58 -13.61 3.74 -1.94
CA VAL A 58 -12.29 3.13 -2.03
C VAL A 58 -11.43 4.03 -2.89
N ALA A 59 -10.18 4.23 -2.49
CA ALA A 59 -9.27 5.06 -3.25
C ALA A 59 -8.97 4.41 -4.62
N PRO A 60 -8.92 5.19 -5.70
CA PRO A 60 -8.36 4.72 -6.97
C PRO A 60 -6.92 4.24 -6.78
N LEU A 61 -6.48 3.32 -7.63
CA LEU A 61 -5.13 2.73 -7.56
C LEU A 61 -4.02 3.81 -7.52
N GLU A 62 -4.12 4.83 -8.37
CA GLU A 62 -3.14 5.94 -8.44
C GLU A 62 -3.00 6.73 -7.15
N ILE A 63 -4.06 6.79 -6.34
CA ILE A 63 -4.05 7.44 -5.03
C ILE A 63 -3.54 6.47 -3.97
N ALA A 64 -3.98 5.21 -4.01
CA ALA A 64 -3.54 4.17 -3.08
C ALA A 64 -2.03 3.94 -3.13
N GLN A 65 -1.42 3.98 -4.32
CA GLN A 65 0.01 3.80 -4.54
C GLN A 65 0.89 4.91 -3.94
N LYS A 66 0.32 6.06 -3.57
CA LYS A 66 1.07 7.14 -2.88
C LYS A 66 1.25 6.86 -1.39
N PHE A 67 0.50 5.92 -0.83
CA PHE A 67 0.60 5.59 0.59
C PHE A 67 1.65 4.51 0.84
N SER A 68 1.55 3.36 0.17
CA SER A 68 2.50 2.25 0.31
C SER A 68 2.65 1.45 -0.99
N PHE A 69 3.81 0.81 -1.19
CA PHE A 69 4.06 -0.18 -2.24
C PHE A 69 4.93 -1.34 -1.74
N GLU A 70 4.81 -2.51 -2.40
CA GLU A 70 5.64 -3.69 -2.07
C GLU A 70 6.77 -3.95 -3.08
N GLY A 71 6.54 -3.75 -4.39
CA GLY A 71 7.51 -4.11 -5.42
C GLY A 71 7.91 -3.01 -6.42
N HIS A 72 6.94 -2.18 -6.84
CA HIS A 72 7.19 -1.11 -7.80
C HIS A 72 7.29 0.23 -7.08
N HIS A 73 8.45 0.86 -7.18
CA HIS A 73 8.67 2.19 -6.60
C HIS A 73 7.87 3.24 -7.37
N TYR A 74 6.96 3.92 -6.67
CA TYR A 74 6.26 5.10 -7.15
C TYR A 74 6.92 6.36 -6.58
N VAL A 75 7.19 7.33 -7.46
CA VAL A 75 7.71 8.64 -7.05
C VAL A 75 6.66 9.30 -6.14
N ASN A 76 7.06 9.68 -4.93
CA ASN A 76 6.22 10.23 -3.86
C ASN A 76 5.35 9.23 -3.07
N SER A 77 5.71 7.94 -3.03
CA SER A 77 5.12 7.05 -2.02
C SER A 77 5.61 7.41 -0.62
N MET A 78 4.71 7.42 0.36
CA MET A 78 5.04 7.72 1.76
C MET A 78 5.61 6.53 2.53
N ALA A 79 5.32 5.31 2.09
CA ALA A 79 5.78 4.09 2.74
C ALA A 79 6.14 3.00 1.72
N ILE A 80 6.85 1.99 2.22
CA ILE A 80 7.24 0.78 1.51
C ILE A 80 7.05 -0.38 2.48
N HIS A 81 6.34 -1.41 2.05
CA HIS A 81 6.22 -2.64 2.82
C HIS A 81 7.02 -3.73 2.12
N LYS A 82 7.84 -4.48 2.87
CA LYS A 82 8.57 -5.66 2.39
C LYS A 82 9.07 -5.53 0.93
N PRO A 83 10.11 -4.71 0.66
CA PRO A 83 10.60 -4.38 -0.69
C PRO A 83 11.24 -5.57 -1.46
N PHE A 84 10.70 -6.78 -1.37
CA PHE A 84 11.19 -7.96 -2.06
C PHE A 84 11.15 -7.77 -3.57
N GLY A 85 12.33 -7.80 -4.21
CA GLY A 85 12.45 -7.57 -5.65
C GLY A 85 12.31 -6.11 -6.07
N ALA A 86 12.20 -5.17 -5.13
CA ALA A 86 12.18 -3.75 -5.44
C ALA A 86 13.56 -3.27 -5.91
N ASN A 87 13.57 -2.20 -6.71
CA ASN A 87 14.80 -1.54 -7.12
C ASN A 87 15.34 -0.70 -5.95
N TYR A 88 16.20 -1.31 -5.15
CA TYR A 88 16.80 -0.69 -3.96
C TYR A 88 17.59 0.58 -4.28
N ASP A 89 18.27 0.66 -5.42
CA ASP A 89 19.00 1.87 -5.81
C ASP A 89 18.06 3.07 -5.97
N ARG A 90 16.87 2.85 -6.57
CA ARG A 90 15.83 3.88 -6.65
C ARG A 90 15.28 4.24 -5.27
N ILE A 91 15.00 3.25 -4.42
CA ILE A 91 14.47 3.52 -3.07
C ILE A 91 15.45 4.40 -2.28
N CYS A 92 16.73 4.05 -2.29
CA CYS A 92 17.77 4.80 -1.57
C CYS A 92 18.00 6.21 -2.15
N GLN A 93 17.70 6.43 -3.43
CA GLN A 93 17.77 7.75 -4.06
C GLN A 93 16.64 8.68 -3.59
N PHE A 94 15.42 8.15 -3.41
CA PHE A 94 14.23 8.95 -3.11
C PHE A 94 13.81 8.94 -1.63
N CYS A 95 14.29 7.98 -0.84
CA CYS A 95 14.03 7.86 0.59
C CYS A 95 15.38 7.75 1.34
N PRO A 96 16.01 8.88 1.70
CA PRO A 96 17.29 8.86 2.42
C PRO A 96 17.19 8.16 3.79
N GLU A 97 16.00 8.14 4.40
CA GLU A 97 15.71 7.43 5.65
C GLU A 97 15.82 5.91 5.52
N ALA A 98 15.72 5.36 4.30
CA ALA A 98 15.94 3.93 4.07
C ALA A 98 17.37 3.49 4.47
N ASN A 99 18.33 4.41 4.54
CA ASN A 99 19.68 4.15 5.07
C ASN A 99 19.69 3.86 6.59
N LEU A 100 18.65 4.24 7.32
CA LEU A 100 18.53 3.98 8.77
C LEU A 100 18.18 2.51 9.06
N ILE A 101 17.73 1.76 8.05
CA ILE A 101 17.27 0.39 8.19
C ILE A 101 18.25 -0.52 7.43
N SER A 102 19.14 -1.20 8.14
CA SER A 102 20.08 -2.16 7.55
C SER A 102 19.34 -3.44 7.12
N PRO A 103 19.68 -4.09 5.99
CA PRO A 103 20.77 -3.80 5.04
C PRO A 103 20.31 -3.11 3.74
N PHE A 104 19.17 -2.39 3.77
CA PHE A 104 18.41 -2.02 2.57
C PHE A 104 19.18 -1.09 1.62
N CYS A 105 19.90 -0.13 2.18
CA CYS A 105 20.83 0.70 1.41
C CYS A 105 22.25 0.32 1.79
N ARG A 106 23.01 -0.23 0.83
CA ARG A 106 24.46 -0.39 0.99
C ARG A 106 25.03 0.99 1.25
N SER A 107 25.86 1.11 2.28
CA SER A 107 26.48 2.35 2.76
C SER A 107 27.16 3.14 1.64
N GLN A 108 26.39 3.96 0.93
CA GLN A 108 26.88 5.09 0.17
C GLN A 108 26.85 6.28 1.14
N PRO A 109 27.90 7.11 1.20
CA PRO A 109 27.86 8.31 2.04
C PRO A 109 26.66 9.16 1.62
N SER A 110 25.80 9.51 2.58
CA SER A 110 24.65 10.38 2.34
C SER A 110 25.11 11.66 1.63
N PRO A 111 24.54 12.04 0.48
CA PRO A 111 24.84 13.33 -0.15
C PRO A 111 24.28 14.52 0.65
N TYR A 112 23.47 14.24 1.68
CA TYR A 112 22.95 15.22 2.62
C TYR A 112 23.52 14.96 4.02
N PRO A 113 24.64 15.60 4.38
CA PRO A 113 25.11 15.55 5.76
C PRO A 113 24.08 16.23 6.66
N PHE A 114 23.60 15.51 7.67
CA PHE A 114 22.82 16.09 8.75
C PHE A 114 23.68 17.16 9.42
N THR A 115 23.29 18.42 9.28
CA THR A 115 23.87 19.54 10.03
C THR A 115 23.00 19.72 11.28
N THR A 116 23.60 19.46 12.44
CA THR A 116 23.05 19.80 13.77
C THR A 116 23.29 21.26 14.10
#